data_AF-A0A9N9JZ70-F1
#
_entry.id   AF-A0A9N9JZ70-F1
#
_cell.length_a   1.000
_cell.length_b   1.000
_cell.length_c   1.000
_cell.angle_alpha   90.00
_cell.angle_beta   90.00
_cell.angle_gamma   90.00
#
_symmetry.space_group_name_H-M   'P 1'
#
loop_
_entity.id
_entity.type
_entity.pdbx_description
1 polymer ?
#
loop_
_entity_poly.entity_id
_entity_poly.type
_entity_poly.pdbx_seq_one_letter_code
_entity_poly.pdbx_strand_id
1 'polypeptide(L)' 'IISDLLSTTPQDVVVTPSPYHPAENLDDKVMKTYQQLLKNVKLKNHTESLIHAFYLGEMLTKTDPKQ' A
#
# COMPACT_ATOMS: atom_id res chain seq x y z
N ILE A 1 19.55 -1.35 -22.34
CA ILE A 1 18.19 -1.50 -21.78
C ILE A 1 18.22 -1.86 -20.29
N ILE A 2 18.64 -3.07 -19.88
CA ILE A 2 18.70 -3.45 -18.44
C ILE A 2 19.74 -2.61 -17.67
N SER A 3 20.94 -2.42 -18.23
CA SER A 3 21.96 -1.55 -17.62
C SER A 3 21.53 -0.09 -17.51
N ASP A 4 20.74 0.42 -18.47
CA ASP A 4 20.23 1.78 -18.41
C ASP A 4 19.23 1.92 -17.26
N LEU A 5 18.31 0.97 -17.11
CA LEU A 5 17.32 0.88 -16.03
C LEU A 5 17.94 0.83 -14.62
N LEU A 6 19.08 0.16 -14.47
CA LEU A 6 19.80 0.08 -13.19
C LEU A 6 20.64 1.33 -12.87
N SER A 7 20.90 2.17 -13.88
CA SER A 7 21.72 3.37 -13.77
C SER A 7 20.90 4.64 -13.55
N THR A 8 19.60 4.60 -13.84
CA THR A 8 18.67 5.71 -13.59
C THR A 8 18.08 5.62 -12.19
N THR A 9 18.52 6.48 -11.28
CA THR A 9 17.73 6.81 -10.10
C THR A 9 16.51 7.60 -10.57
N PRO A 10 15.28 7.11 -10.36
CA PRO A 10 14.09 7.87 -10.72
C PRO A 10 14.08 9.15 -9.87
N GLN A 11 14.18 10.31 -10.51
CA GLN A 11 14.24 11.60 -9.82
C GLN A 11 12.96 11.92 -9.03
N ASP A 12 11.83 11.32 -9.42
CA ASP A 12 10.53 11.51 -8.79
C ASP A 12 9.81 10.17 -8.61
N VAL A 13 10.25 9.37 -7.63
CA VAL A 13 9.42 8.25 -7.15
C VAL A 13 8.30 8.85 -6.31
N VAL A 14 7.11 9.01 -6.92
CA VAL A 14 5.91 9.36 -6.16
C VAL A 14 5.51 8.14 -5.33
N VAL A 15 6.07 8.04 -4.13
CA VAL A 15 5.64 7.06 -3.14
C VAL A 15 4.30 7.55 -2.61
N THR A 16 3.23 6.86 -3.00
CA THR A 16 1.90 7.13 -2.45
C THR A 16 1.94 6.93 -0.94
N PRO A 17 1.47 7.91 -0.14
CA PRO A 17 1.58 7.83 1.31
C PRO A 17 0.75 6.66 1.85
N SER A 18 1.25 6.07 2.94
CA SER A 18 0.53 5.01 3.64
C SER A 18 -0.85 5.52 4.10
N PRO A 19 -1.92 4.71 3.99
CA PRO A 19 -3.26 5.11 4.40
C PRO A 19 -3.47 5.17 5.93
N TYR A 20 -2.42 4.90 6.71
CA TYR A 20 -2.45 4.88 8.16
C TYR A 20 -1.20 5.50 8.78
N HIS A 21 -1.33 5.98 10.01
CA HIS A 21 -0.20 6.53 10.75
C HIS A 21 0.70 5.40 11.28
N PRO A 22 2.04 5.52 11.20
CA PRO A 22 2.96 4.47 11.67
C PRO A 22 2.82 4.12 13.15
N ALA A 23 2.35 5.07 13.97
CA ALA A 23 2.18 4.90 15.42
C ALA A 23 0.89 4.16 15.82
N GLU A 24 -0.03 3.93 14.88
CA GLU A 24 -1.28 3.21 15.17
C GLU A 24 -1.01 1.72 15.45
N ASN A 25 -1.86 1.09 16.25
CA ASN A 25 -1.80 -0.35 16.44
C ASN A 25 -2.15 -1.06 15.11
N LEU A 26 -1.74 -2.32 14.97
CA LEU A 26 -1.91 -3.07 13.73
C LEU A 26 -3.39 -3.28 13.37
N ASP A 27 -4.24 -3.58 14.35
CA ASP A 27 -5.66 -3.84 14.13
C ASP A 27 -6.37 -2.61 13.56
N ASP A 28 -6.07 -1.42 14.09
CA ASP A 28 -6.60 -0.14 13.62
C ASP A 28 -6.10 0.17 12.21
N LYS A 29 -4.81 -0.10 11.92
CA LYS A 29 -4.24 0.07 10.58
C LYS A 29 -4.95 -0.82 9.56
N VAL A 30 -5.15 -2.09 9.89
CA VAL A 30 -5.86 -3.05 9.03
C VAL A 30 -7.31 -2.60 8.83
N MET A 31 -8.01 -2.27 9.90
CA MET A 31 -9.41 -1.85 9.85
C MET A 31 -9.59 -0.58 8.99
N LYS A 32 -8.79 0.46 9.23
CA LYS A 32 -8.87 1.70 8.45
C LYS A 32 -8.54 1.48 6.97
N THR A 33 -7.49 0.72 6.68
CA THR A 33 -7.09 0.45 5.28
C THR A 33 -8.16 -0.35 4.56
N TYR A 34 -8.78 -1.31 5.22
CA TYR A 34 -9.90 -2.08 4.68
C TYR A 34 -11.13 -1.23 4.42
N GLN A 35 -11.49 -0.35 5.35
CA GLN A 35 -12.61 0.58 5.14
C GLN A 35 -12.38 1.52 3.94
N GLN A 36 -11.16 2.05 3.80
CA GLN A 36 -10.81 2.91 2.65
C GLN A 36 -10.79 2.13 1.34
N LEU A 37 -10.30 0.88 1.33
CA LEU A 37 -10.39 -0.01 0.18
C LEU A 37 -11.85 -0.16 -0.29
N LEU A 38 -12.74 -0.55 0.62
CA LEU A 38 -14.16 -0.73 0.31
C LEU A 38 -14.81 0.56 -0.20
N LYS A 39 -14.49 1.69 0.40
CA LYS A 39 -14.96 3.01 -0.05
C LYS A 39 -14.50 3.32 -1.47
N ASN A 40 -13.21 3.11 -1.77
CA ASN A 40 -12.64 3.42 -3.08
C ASN A 40 -13.13 2.47 -4.17
N VAL A 41 -13.40 1.19 -3.84
CA VAL A 41 -14.06 0.24 -4.76
C VAL A 41 -15.46 0.74 -5.13
N LYS A 42 -16.24 1.20 -4.13
CA LYS A 42 -17.58 1.77 -4.38
C LYS A 42 -17.52 3.04 -5.24
N LEU A 43 -16.53 3.90 -5.02
CA LEU A 43 -16.29 5.12 -5.80
C LEU A 43 -15.65 4.86 -7.16
N LYS A 44 -15.32 3.61 -7.49
CA LYS A 44 -14.59 3.21 -8.71
C LYS A 44 -13.24 3.89 -8.86
N ASN A 45 -12.60 4.28 -7.75
CA ASN A 45 -11.26 4.84 -7.75
C ASN A 45 -10.22 3.71 -7.75
N HIS A 46 -9.95 3.19 -8.94
CA HIS A 46 -9.15 1.98 -9.13
C HIS A 46 -7.73 2.11 -8.57
N THR A 47 -7.07 3.25 -8.80
CA THR A 47 -5.71 3.52 -8.31
C THR A 47 -5.66 3.44 -6.79
N GLU A 48 -6.56 4.16 -6.11
CA GLU A 48 -6.62 4.12 -4.65
C GLU A 48 -6.97 2.72 -4.14
N SER A 49 -7.90 2.01 -4.78
CA SER A 49 -8.20 0.62 -4.40
C SER A 49 -6.97 -0.28 -4.48
N LEU A 50 -6.13 -0.15 -5.51
CA LEU A 50 -4.90 -0.93 -5.63
C LEU A 50 -3.88 -0.57 -4.54
N ILE A 51 -3.73 0.72 -4.23
CA ILE A 51 -2.84 1.19 -3.15
C ILE A 51 -3.26 0.58 -1.81
N HIS A 52 -4.54 0.66 -1.46
CA HIS A 52 -5.05 0.13 -0.19
C HIS A 52 -4.96 -1.41 -0.14
N ALA A 53 -5.22 -2.11 -1.26
CA ALA A 53 -5.07 -3.56 -1.34
C ALA A 53 -3.62 -4.00 -1.15
N PHE A 54 -2.65 -3.29 -1.74
CA PHE A 54 -1.23 -3.54 -1.55
C PHE A 54 -0.83 -3.43 -0.07
N TYR A 55 -1.20 -2.32 0.59
CA TYR A 55 -0.87 -2.12 2.00
C TYR A 55 -1.55 -3.12 2.93
N LEU A 56 -2.76 -3.59 2.62
CA LEU A 56 -3.39 -4.68 3.36
C LEU A 56 -2.60 -5.98 3.24
N GLY A 57 -2.19 -6.35 2.03
CA GLY A 57 -1.35 -7.53 1.80
C GLY A 57 -0.05 -7.45 2.60
N GLU A 58 0.66 -6.33 2.51
CA GLU A 58 1.88 -6.05 3.29
C GLU A 58 1.69 -6.24 4.81
N MET A 59 0.57 -5.75 5.37
CA MET A 59 0.28 -5.90 6.79
C MET A 59 0.01 -7.37 7.17
N LEU A 60 -0.75 -8.08 6.34
CA LEU A 60 -1.09 -9.49 6.58
C LEU A 60 0.13 -10.42 6.45
N THR A 61 1.02 -10.16 5.50
CA THR A 61 2.28 -10.91 5.35
C THR A 61 3.22 -10.67 6.51
N LYS A 62 3.29 -9.44 7.06
CA LYS A 62 4.11 -9.15 8.25
C LYS A 62 3.57 -9.82 9.52
N THR A 63 2.27 -10.13 9.56
CA THR A 63 1.65 -10.81 10.71
C THR A 63 1.76 -12.33 10.68
N ASP A 64 2.01 -12.93 9.51
CA ASP A 64 2.19 -14.36 9.36
C ASP A 64 3.62 -14.68 8.90
N PRO A 65 4.60 -14.79 9.83
CA PRO A 65 6.01 -14.98 9.50
C PRO A 65 6.36 -16.39 8.99
N LYS A 66 5.37 -17.19 8.56
CA LYS A 66 5.54 -18.59 8.12
C LYS A 66 5.41 -18.79 6.60
N GLN A 67 5.82 -17.81 5.79
CA GLN A 67 6.08 -18.01 4.37
C GLN A 67 7.57 -17.96 4.06
#